data_AF-Q6MJE6-F1
#
_entry.id   AF-Q6MJE6-F1
#
_cell.length_a   1.000
_cell.length_b   1.000
_cell.length_c   1.000
_cell.angle_alpha   90.00
_cell.angle_beta   90.00
_cell.angle_gamma   90.00
#
_symmetry.space_group_name_H-M   'P 1'
#
loop_
_entity.id
_entity.type
_entity.pdbx_description
1 polymer ?
#
loop_
_entity_poly.entity_id
_entity_poly.type
_entity_poly.pdbx_seq_one_letter_code
_entity_poly.pdbx_strand_id
1 'polypeptide(L)'
;MTNPAGIHGARQLLSLGFVVLALGGHAQCILKAHRGLSMKNKKSRILACLLVLLNTLRAGAFVELEKRHPVEVEDGRLTPFWAQEYIGADLVKEEMRQMPNLPRVPVAVYDVGFEKEHINLAFDIPVDRAMNGNRPMKGHHGTSVASLINGQGMVSVSEVVNYVQLKRVSPAVFYFGAVRELKDLPVKPQVISNSMGWTSESVLELATEVDQMGIIWVMAAGNDHPNEIAAHERAAPVISVGSYSPRGLQTLSSQESEQLDILAPADEYQAAIDGHGQEVLFGETSGATPLVSGSIANAKALIPSLSRAQIESLIERTAIRSFHSLYSEKNKAGLFNAYRFFKVVQRLHSVCGTSASCVQAQMDKRQNYLFDSSALSPRIQSVCKSRNSLSKEEMKSLRAQYLLNAEQTRYARLLACVYRNEGYSINADYYENIALIHENPQALQNKVQTQAVQAVLQGYTASAALRDLQILNDSFREALLKVLSGETGMEEYQGRDLLKAYEETGRVVLPAAL
;
A
#
# COMPACT_ATOMS: atom_id res chain seq x y z
N MET A 1 53.33 8.85 45.75
CA MET A 1 54.26 9.99 45.60
C MET A 1 53.90 10.71 44.32
N THR A 2 53.34 11.92 44.46
CA THR A 2 53.41 13.08 43.56
C THR A 2 53.28 12.88 42.03
N ASN A 3 52.10 13.25 41.52
CA ASN A 3 51.85 14.04 40.29
C ASN A 3 52.75 15.31 40.24
N PRO A 4 52.87 16.12 39.14
CA PRO A 4 51.81 16.53 38.18
C PRO A 4 52.30 16.66 36.71
N ALA A 5 51.49 16.74 35.63
CA ALA A 5 50.51 17.76 35.17
C ALA A 5 51.06 19.19 34.89
N GLY A 6 50.76 19.72 33.69
CA GLY A 6 50.92 21.14 33.29
C GLY A 6 51.26 21.28 31.79
N ILE A 7 50.35 21.63 30.86
CA ILE A 7 49.59 22.88 30.59
C ILE A 7 50.43 24.01 29.92
N HIS A 8 49.81 24.65 28.92
CA HIS A 8 50.14 25.87 28.14
C HIS A 8 50.82 25.66 26.78
N GLY A 9 50.50 26.39 25.71
CA GLY A 9 49.67 27.59 25.59
C GLY A 9 49.48 28.02 24.12
N ALA A 10 48.64 29.03 23.94
CA ALA A 10 48.14 29.57 22.68
C ALA A 10 49.08 30.59 22.00
N ARG A 11 48.75 30.90 20.73
CA ARG A 11 48.92 32.15 19.91
C ARG A 11 49.65 31.91 18.57
N GLN A 12 48.96 32.01 17.42
CA GLN A 12 48.64 33.22 16.61
C GLN A 12 49.84 33.75 15.78
N LEU A 13 49.77 33.62 14.44
CA LEU A 13 49.71 34.73 13.44
C LEU A 13 50.11 34.28 12.00
N LEU A 14 49.25 34.68 11.03
CA LEU A 14 49.50 35.13 9.63
C LEU A 14 50.17 34.14 8.62
N SER A 15 49.76 33.99 7.35
CA SER A 15 49.14 34.90 6.38
C SER A 15 48.70 34.18 5.08
N LEU A 16 47.84 34.87 4.28
CA LEU A 16 47.66 34.82 2.80
C LEU A 16 47.28 33.46 2.14
N GLY A 17 46.29 33.32 1.26
CA GLY A 17 45.42 34.22 0.52
C GLY A 17 44.64 33.40 -0.54
N PHE A 18 43.76 34.09 -1.28
CA PHE A 18 42.97 33.67 -2.46
C PHE A 18 41.56 33.07 -2.26
N VAL A 19 40.59 33.95 -2.56
CA VAL A 19 39.17 33.71 -2.83
C VAL A 19 38.97 33.79 -4.35
N VAL A 20 38.20 32.86 -4.94
CA VAL A 20 37.53 33.07 -6.23
C VAL A 20 36.10 32.53 -6.14
N LEU A 21 35.14 33.44 -6.21
CA LEU A 21 33.72 33.21 -6.52
C LEU A 21 33.56 33.05 -8.04
N ALA A 22 32.63 32.19 -8.48
CA ALA A 22 32.05 32.27 -9.83
C ALA A 22 30.52 32.13 -9.77
N LEU A 23 29.85 33.19 -10.22
CA LEU A 23 28.42 33.33 -10.48
C LEU A 23 28.09 32.91 -11.94
N GLY A 24 26.82 32.64 -12.21
CA GLY A 24 26.29 32.03 -13.44
C GLY A 24 26.03 32.93 -14.65
N GLY A 25 25.22 32.41 -15.58
CA GLY A 25 24.67 33.06 -16.80
C GLY A 25 24.84 32.17 -18.05
N HIS A 26 23.81 31.43 -18.49
CA HIS A 26 22.85 31.80 -19.56
C HIS A 26 23.44 32.62 -20.73
N ALA A 27 23.45 32.05 -21.93
CA ALA A 27 23.64 32.78 -23.18
C ALA A 27 22.74 32.24 -24.31
N GLN A 28 21.94 33.15 -24.85
CA GLN A 28 21.11 33.03 -26.05
C GLN A 28 21.94 33.09 -27.35
N CYS A 29 21.31 32.57 -28.40
CA CYS A 29 21.70 32.60 -29.82
C CYS A 29 22.12 33.98 -30.37
N ILE A 30 22.93 33.98 -31.44
CA ILE A 30 22.69 34.73 -32.70
C ILE A 30 23.61 34.18 -33.82
N LEU A 31 23.01 34.00 -35.00
CA LEU A 31 23.60 33.61 -36.28
C LEU A 31 24.66 34.60 -36.80
N LYS A 32 25.68 34.08 -37.48
CA LYS A 32 26.31 34.74 -38.64
C LYS A 32 26.56 33.72 -39.75
N ALA A 33 25.96 33.99 -40.91
CA ALA A 33 26.18 33.27 -42.16
C ALA A 33 27.34 33.90 -42.94
N HIS A 34 28.17 33.09 -43.61
CA HIS A 34 28.90 33.51 -44.81
C HIS A 34 29.22 32.33 -45.75
N ARG A 35 28.49 32.33 -46.88
CA ARG A 35 28.83 32.00 -48.28
C ARG A 35 29.88 30.91 -48.61
N GLY A 36 29.39 29.91 -49.38
CA GLY A 36 29.92 29.63 -50.72
C GLY A 36 30.29 28.18 -51.02
N LEU A 37 29.48 27.46 -51.80
CA LEU A 37 29.90 26.66 -52.98
C LEU A 37 28.75 25.84 -53.60
N SER A 38 28.47 26.18 -54.87
CA SER A 38 28.17 25.34 -56.04
C SER A 38 27.04 24.31 -56.06
N MET A 39 26.10 24.53 -56.98
CA MET A 39 25.06 23.60 -57.42
C MET A 39 25.59 22.55 -58.41
N LYS A 40 25.20 21.27 -58.24
CA LYS A 40 24.75 20.38 -59.33
C LYS A 40 24.08 19.12 -58.79
N ASN A 41 22.78 19.00 -59.11
CA ASN A 41 21.93 17.81 -59.23
C ASN A 41 22.34 16.50 -58.53
N LYS A 42 21.52 16.07 -57.56
CA LYS A 42 20.82 14.77 -57.64
C LYS A 42 19.67 14.72 -56.63
N LYS A 43 18.47 14.48 -57.15
CA LYS A 43 17.32 13.97 -56.38
C LYS A 43 17.76 12.72 -55.62
N SER A 44 17.28 12.62 -54.38
CA SER A 44 17.29 11.47 -53.45
C SER A 44 18.06 11.77 -52.16
N ARG A 45 17.40 11.48 -51.03
CA ARG A 45 17.86 11.60 -49.63
C ARG A 45 17.60 12.91 -48.89
N ILE A 46 16.35 13.35 -48.82
CA ILE A 46 15.79 13.91 -47.57
C ILE A 46 14.34 13.41 -47.45
N LEU A 47 14.19 12.13 -47.15
CA LEU A 47 12.92 11.54 -46.68
C LEU A 47 13.28 10.52 -45.58
N ALA A 48 13.95 10.98 -44.53
CA ALA A 48 14.32 10.14 -43.39
C ALA A 48 14.57 10.93 -42.09
N CYS A 49 14.01 12.15 -41.94
CA CYS A 49 14.12 12.92 -40.70
C CYS A 49 12.88 13.77 -40.37
N LEU A 50 11.71 13.43 -40.96
CA LEU A 50 10.46 14.15 -40.72
C LEU A 50 9.32 13.23 -40.24
N LEU A 51 9.67 12.17 -39.50
CA LEU A 51 8.70 11.21 -38.96
C LEU A 51 8.96 10.82 -37.49
N VAL A 52 9.82 11.55 -36.75
CA VAL A 52 10.17 11.21 -35.36
C VAL A 52 9.91 12.34 -34.35
N LEU A 53 9.38 13.50 -34.76
CA LEU A 53 9.21 14.65 -33.85
C LEU A 53 7.76 15.11 -33.67
N LEU A 54 6.83 14.15 -33.59
CA LEU A 54 5.48 14.35 -33.07
C LEU A 54 5.07 13.22 -32.09
N ASN A 55 6.01 12.74 -31.28
CA ASN A 55 5.61 12.20 -29.97
C ASN A 55 5.45 13.39 -29.04
N THR A 56 4.26 13.99 -29.10
CA THR A 56 3.77 14.85 -28.02
C THR A 56 3.98 14.10 -26.71
N LEU A 57 4.76 14.67 -25.79
CA LEU A 57 4.76 14.29 -24.39
C LEU A 57 3.33 14.42 -23.88
N ARG A 58 2.56 13.33 -23.96
CA ARG A 58 1.31 13.18 -23.22
C ARG A 58 1.73 13.06 -21.76
N ALA A 59 1.77 14.18 -21.05
CA ALA A 59 1.74 14.14 -19.60
C ALA A 59 0.39 13.50 -19.20
N GLY A 60 0.40 12.20 -18.90
CA GLY A 60 -0.77 11.49 -18.39
C GLY A 60 -1.21 12.06 -17.03
N ALA A 61 -2.42 11.73 -16.59
CA ALA A 61 -2.95 12.18 -15.29
C ALA A 61 -2.11 11.71 -14.10
N PHE A 62 -1.35 10.63 -14.30
CA PHE A 62 -0.48 10.02 -13.30
C PHE A 62 0.90 10.68 -13.18
N VAL A 63 1.21 11.72 -13.96
CA VAL A 63 2.52 12.40 -13.93
C VAL A 63 2.62 13.35 -12.74
N GLU A 64 2.62 12.76 -11.56
CA GLU A 64 3.56 13.10 -10.50
C GLU A 64 4.31 11.80 -10.15
N LEU A 65 4.72 11.06 -11.18
CA LEU A 65 5.61 9.93 -11.03
C LEU A 65 6.97 10.49 -10.59
N GLU A 66 7.25 10.35 -9.30
CA GLU A 66 8.60 9.95 -8.88
C GLU A 66 9.11 8.86 -9.83
N LYS A 67 10.43 8.76 -10.03
CA LYS A 67 11.15 8.08 -11.13
C LYS A 67 10.83 6.59 -11.42
N ARG A 68 9.76 6.01 -10.87
CA ARG A 68 9.35 4.62 -11.02
C ARG A 68 8.58 4.36 -12.32
N HIS A 69 8.95 3.26 -12.95
CA HIS A 69 8.31 2.74 -14.15
C HIS A 69 7.08 1.91 -13.77
N PRO A 70 6.11 1.73 -14.69
CA PRO A 70 5.03 0.76 -14.51
C PRO A 70 5.56 -0.63 -14.14
N VAL A 71 4.83 -1.34 -13.29
CA VAL A 71 5.16 -2.70 -12.87
C VAL A 71 4.45 -3.68 -13.78
N GLU A 72 5.17 -4.69 -14.26
CA GLU A 72 4.58 -5.80 -15.02
C GLU A 72 4.11 -6.87 -14.02
N VAL A 73 2.86 -7.30 -14.15
CA VAL A 73 2.24 -8.32 -13.30
C VAL A 73 1.51 -9.30 -14.21
N GLU A 74 1.89 -10.57 -14.17
CA GLU A 74 1.42 -11.59 -15.12
C GLU A 74 1.62 -11.11 -16.57
N ASP A 75 0.53 -10.93 -17.32
CA ASP A 75 0.50 -10.43 -18.70
C ASP A 75 0.09 -8.94 -18.81
N GLY A 76 0.03 -8.23 -17.68
CA GLY A 76 -0.52 -6.89 -17.59
C GLY A 76 0.40 -5.86 -16.92
N ARG A 77 -0.08 -4.62 -16.93
CA ARG A 77 0.66 -3.45 -16.41
C ARG A 77 -0.08 -2.80 -15.25
N LEU A 78 0.69 -2.41 -14.25
CA LEU A 78 0.24 -1.86 -12.97
C LEU A 78 0.92 -0.53 -12.69
N THR A 79 0.18 0.42 -12.09
CA THR A 79 0.79 1.67 -11.62
C THR A 79 1.78 1.42 -10.48
N PRO A 80 2.91 2.12 -10.41
CA PRO A 80 3.95 1.85 -9.41
C PRO A 80 3.49 2.07 -7.96
N PHE A 81 2.47 2.90 -7.74
CA PHE A 81 1.92 3.22 -6.43
C PHE A 81 0.47 2.74 -6.29
N TRP A 82 0.11 1.66 -6.98
CA TRP A 82 -1.24 1.10 -7.01
C TRP A 82 -1.86 0.93 -5.61
N ALA A 83 -1.07 0.52 -4.61
CA ALA A 83 -1.55 0.28 -3.27
C ALA A 83 -2.05 1.57 -2.60
N GLN A 84 -1.25 2.63 -2.66
CA GLN A 84 -1.62 3.96 -2.16
C GLN A 84 -2.74 4.57 -2.98
N GLU A 85 -2.77 4.33 -4.30
CA GLU A 85 -3.83 4.78 -5.19
C GLU A 85 -5.18 4.14 -4.86
N TYR A 86 -5.22 2.82 -4.61
CA TYR A 86 -6.46 2.10 -4.35
C TYR A 86 -7.13 2.49 -3.04
N ILE A 87 -6.35 2.81 -2.00
CA ILE A 87 -6.91 3.27 -0.72
C ILE A 87 -7.12 4.80 -0.70
N GLY A 88 -6.58 5.53 -1.67
CA GLY A 88 -6.64 6.99 -1.74
C GLY A 88 -5.74 7.70 -0.72
N ALA A 89 -4.62 7.10 -0.34
CA ALA A 89 -3.69 7.70 0.62
C ALA A 89 -3.05 8.99 0.11
N ASP A 90 -2.82 9.08 -1.21
CA ASP A 90 -2.38 10.30 -1.88
C ASP A 90 -3.40 11.44 -1.73
N LEU A 91 -4.70 11.15 -1.91
CA LEU A 91 -5.78 12.13 -1.72
C LEU A 91 -5.87 12.58 -0.25
N VAL A 92 -5.71 11.66 0.70
CA VAL A 92 -5.66 12.00 2.14
C VAL A 92 -4.52 12.97 2.43
N LYS A 93 -3.30 12.68 1.94
CA LYS A 93 -2.14 13.58 2.13
C LYS A 93 -2.38 14.96 1.54
N GLU A 94 -2.93 15.04 0.32
CA GLU A 94 -3.27 16.33 -0.29
C GLU A 94 -4.24 17.15 0.56
N GLU A 95 -5.29 16.53 1.09
CA GLU A 95 -6.22 17.21 2.00
C GLU A 95 -5.57 17.64 3.31
N MET A 96 -4.76 16.77 3.92
CA MET A 96 -4.07 17.07 5.18
C MET A 96 -3.08 18.22 5.04
N ARG A 97 -2.41 18.37 3.91
CA ARG A 97 -1.52 19.52 3.63
C ARG A 97 -2.27 20.86 3.62
N GLN A 98 -3.58 20.86 3.38
CA GLN A 98 -4.42 22.06 3.45
C GLN A 98 -4.93 22.35 4.87
N MET A 99 -4.65 21.48 5.84
CA MET A 99 -5.07 21.66 7.24
C MET A 99 -3.93 22.28 8.06
N PRO A 100 -4.10 23.50 8.57
CA PRO A 100 -3.08 24.11 9.40
C PRO A 100 -2.96 23.40 10.75
N ASN A 101 -1.75 23.33 11.29
CA ASN A 101 -1.45 22.92 12.68
C ASN A 101 -1.84 21.47 13.03
N LEU A 102 -1.80 20.54 12.09
CA LEU A 102 -1.95 19.12 12.42
C LEU A 102 -0.81 18.65 13.34
N PRO A 103 -1.13 18.02 14.50
CA PRO A 103 -0.11 17.50 15.40
C PRO A 103 0.58 16.29 14.77
N ARG A 104 1.87 16.11 15.06
CA ARG A 104 2.54 14.86 14.74
C ARG A 104 2.05 13.75 15.66
N VAL A 105 1.86 12.55 15.12
CA VAL A 105 1.36 11.39 15.86
C VAL A 105 2.53 10.46 16.20
N PRO A 106 2.76 10.14 17.49
CA PRO A 106 3.82 9.24 17.89
C PRO A 106 3.47 7.80 17.48
N VAL A 107 4.38 7.13 16.76
CA VAL A 107 4.18 5.76 16.25
C VAL A 107 5.38 4.90 16.62
N ALA A 108 5.13 3.62 16.90
CA ALA A 108 6.16 2.60 17.03
C ALA A 108 6.08 1.60 15.89
N VAL A 109 7.22 1.00 15.53
CA VAL A 109 7.28 -0.12 14.58
C VAL A 109 8.02 -1.28 15.23
N TYR A 110 7.37 -2.44 15.24
CA TYR A 110 7.90 -3.72 15.70
C TYR A 110 8.14 -4.61 14.50
N ASP A 111 9.42 -4.88 14.24
CA ASP A 111 9.86 -5.59 13.03
C ASP A 111 11.16 -6.38 13.29
N VAL A 112 11.83 -6.91 12.28
CA VAL A 112 13.08 -7.68 12.41
C VAL A 112 14.35 -6.81 12.44
N GLY A 113 14.19 -5.49 12.38
CA GLY A 113 15.27 -4.50 12.48
C GLY A 113 15.33 -3.52 11.31
N PHE A 114 16.13 -2.48 11.46
CA PHE A 114 16.02 -1.26 10.67
C PHE A 114 17.38 -0.66 10.28
N GLU A 115 17.37 0.18 9.24
CA GLU A 115 18.51 0.99 8.82
C GLU A 115 18.17 2.47 9.01
N LYS A 116 18.65 3.03 10.12
CA LYS A 116 18.29 4.36 10.62
C LYS A 116 18.47 5.46 9.57
N GLU A 117 19.53 5.40 8.78
CA GLU A 117 19.86 6.37 7.74
C GLU A 117 18.83 6.46 6.59
N HIS A 118 17.95 5.48 6.48
CA HIS A 118 16.92 5.41 5.43
C HIS A 118 15.50 5.60 5.96
N ILE A 119 15.36 5.95 7.25
CA ILE A 119 14.06 6.18 7.88
C ILE A 119 13.88 7.68 8.14
N ASN A 120 12.69 8.18 7.81
CA ASN A 120 12.32 9.57 8.02
C ASN A 120 12.02 9.82 9.52
N LEU A 121 13.07 10.13 10.28
CA LEU A 121 12.99 10.43 11.71
C LEU A 121 12.85 11.94 11.95
N ALA A 122 11.85 12.35 12.73
CA ALA A 122 11.72 13.74 13.15
C ALA A 122 12.69 14.11 14.29
N PHE A 123 13.07 13.11 15.09
CA PHE A 123 14.01 13.26 16.21
C PHE A 123 14.96 12.06 16.25
N ASP A 124 16.14 12.28 16.83
CA ASP A 124 17.10 11.20 17.03
C ASP A 124 16.59 10.23 18.12
N ILE A 125 16.37 8.97 17.73
CA ILE A 125 15.94 7.90 18.63
C ILE A 125 16.87 6.67 18.52
N PRO A 126 16.90 5.79 19.54
CA PRO A 126 17.44 4.46 19.38
C PRO A 126 16.69 3.68 18.30
N VAL A 127 17.44 2.98 17.44
CA VAL A 127 16.90 2.16 16.34
C VAL A 127 17.59 0.81 16.37
N ASP A 128 16.82 -0.25 16.55
CA ASP A 128 17.37 -1.61 16.60
C ASP A 128 17.79 -2.09 15.20
N ARG A 129 19.01 -2.65 15.10
CA ARG A 129 19.49 -3.26 13.86
C ARG A 129 18.97 -4.67 13.70
N ALA A 130 18.86 -5.12 12.45
CA ALA A 130 18.60 -6.53 12.17
C ALA A 130 19.82 -7.39 12.56
N MET A 131 19.57 -8.61 13.06
CA MET A 131 20.63 -9.55 13.40
C MET A 131 20.23 -10.98 13.04
N ASN A 132 21.21 -11.77 12.60
CA ASN A 132 21.14 -13.23 12.56
C ASN A 132 22.06 -13.81 13.64
N GLY A 133 21.45 -14.25 14.73
CA GLY A 133 22.16 -14.51 15.99
C GLY A 133 22.87 -13.23 16.46
N ASN A 134 24.20 -13.28 16.57
CA ASN A 134 25.04 -12.15 16.98
C ASN A 134 25.62 -11.36 15.79
N ARG A 135 25.27 -11.72 14.55
CA ARG A 135 25.79 -11.04 13.35
C ARG A 135 24.81 -9.96 12.88
N PRO A 136 25.24 -8.70 12.77
CA PRO A 136 24.42 -7.66 12.14
C PRO A 136 24.04 -8.04 10.71
N MET A 137 22.79 -7.75 10.36
CA MET A 137 22.25 -7.84 9.01
C MET A 137 21.68 -6.50 8.60
N LYS A 138 21.48 -6.29 7.30
CA LYS A 138 20.76 -5.12 6.82
C LYS A 138 19.27 -5.29 7.13
N GLY A 139 18.67 -4.32 7.80
CA GLY A 139 17.26 -4.29 8.18
C GLY A 139 16.34 -3.94 7.01
N HIS A 140 16.33 -4.74 5.93
CA HIS A 140 15.51 -4.45 4.75
C HIS A 140 14.01 -4.41 5.10
N HIS A 141 13.50 -5.44 5.77
CA HIS A 141 12.08 -5.58 6.05
C HIS A 141 11.53 -4.42 6.89
N GLY A 142 12.13 -4.13 8.04
CA GLY A 142 11.68 -3.04 8.90
C GLY A 142 11.86 -1.65 8.28
N THR A 143 12.88 -1.46 7.45
CA THR A 143 13.05 -0.20 6.69
C THR A 143 11.96 -0.04 5.64
N SER A 144 11.61 -1.10 4.90
CA SER A 144 10.49 -1.12 3.95
C SER A 144 9.16 -0.81 4.64
N VAL A 145 8.88 -1.46 5.78
CA VAL A 145 7.67 -1.21 6.58
C VAL A 145 7.61 0.24 7.06
N ALA A 146 8.71 0.79 7.59
CA ALA A 146 8.76 2.19 8.00
C ALA A 146 8.55 3.14 6.80
N SER A 147 9.15 2.85 5.65
CA SER A 147 9.01 3.68 4.45
C SER A 147 7.55 3.80 3.98
N LEU A 148 6.75 2.74 4.10
CA LEU A 148 5.34 2.75 3.73
C LEU A 148 4.47 3.59 4.67
N ILE A 149 4.90 3.79 5.92
CA ILE A 149 4.18 4.63 6.89
C ILE A 149 4.49 6.11 6.65
N ASN A 150 5.77 6.51 6.66
CA ASN A 150 6.17 7.93 6.65
C ASN A 150 7.35 8.29 5.73
N GLY A 151 7.72 7.41 4.81
CA GLY A 151 8.70 7.67 3.76
C GLY A 151 8.34 8.85 2.85
N GLN A 152 9.22 9.13 1.90
CA GLN A 152 9.05 10.27 1.00
C GLN A 152 7.98 10.00 -0.06
N GLY A 153 7.34 11.08 -0.52
CA GLY A 153 6.56 11.05 -1.75
C GLY A 153 5.34 10.14 -1.73
N MET A 154 5.14 9.39 -2.82
CA MET A 154 3.97 8.50 -2.97
C MET A 154 4.12 7.18 -2.21
N VAL A 155 5.32 6.79 -1.79
CA VAL A 155 5.57 5.54 -1.04
C VAL A 155 4.79 5.52 0.28
N SER A 156 4.74 6.64 1.00
CA SER A 156 4.13 6.68 2.32
C SER A 156 2.63 6.96 2.31
N VAL A 157 1.96 6.52 3.37
CA VAL A 157 0.55 6.88 3.61
C VAL A 157 0.36 8.10 4.52
N SER A 158 1.39 8.54 5.24
CA SER A 158 1.29 9.63 6.22
C SER A 158 2.49 10.56 6.22
N GLU A 159 2.23 11.85 6.42
CA GLU A 159 3.26 12.89 6.62
C GLU A 159 3.31 13.43 8.05
N VAL A 160 2.37 13.01 8.90
CA VAL A 160 2.24 13.48 10.29
C VAL A 160 2.87 12.52 11.31
N VAL A 161 3.37 11.37 10.87
CA VAL A 161 3.98 10.39 11.77
C VAL A 161 5.30 10.90 12.36
N ASN A 162 5.48 10.64 13.65
CA ASN A 162 6.75 10.77 14.37
C ASN A 162 7.09 9.43 15.02
N TYR A 163 8.20 8.80 14.62
CA TYR A 163 8.62 7.56 15.28
C TYR A 163 9.17 7.85 16.67
N VAL A 164 8.64 7.12 17.66
CA VAL A 164 9.12 7.18 19.06
C VAL A 164 9.82 5.89 19.48
N GLN A 165 9.64 4.81 18.72
CA GLN A 165 10.27 3.52 18.99
C GLN A 165 10.35 2.68 17.70
N LEU A 166 11.54 2.21 17.35
CA LEU A 166 11.77 1.28 16.23
C LEU A 166 12.50 0.04 16.79
N LYS A 167 11.74 -1.02 17.06
CA LYS A 167 12.21 -2.16 17.85
C LYS A 167 12.25 -3.44 17.07
N ARG A 168 13.34 -4.19 17.29
CA ARG A 168 13.47 -5.53 16.77
C ARG A 168 12.70 -6.50 17.66
N VAL A 169 11.74 -7.18 17.09
CA VAL A 169 11.00 -8.30 17.69
C VAL A 169 11.24 -9.58 16.88
N SER A 170 10.98 -10.74 17.47
CA SER A 170 10.89 -12.01 16.73
C SER A 170 9.66 -12.78 17.20
N PRO A 171 9.16 -13.76 16.41
CA PRO A 171 7.95 -14.48 16.79
C PRO A 171 8.02 -15.18 18.15
N ALA A 172 9.22 -15.58 18.58
CA ALA A 172 9.43 -16.33 19.83
C ALA A 172 10.00 -15.49 20.99
N VAL A 173 10.65 -14.35 20.72
CA VAL A 173 11.39 -13.58 21.74
C VAL A 173 11.31 -12.08 21.43
N PHE A 174 11.43 -11.23 22.46
CA PHE A 174 11.60 -9.77 22.42
C PHE A 174 10.35 -8.88 22.49
N TYR A 175 9.13 -9.41 22.40
CA TYR A 175 7.92 -8.60 22.65
C TYR A 175 7.87 -8.03 24.07
N PHE A 176 8.20 -8.84 25.08
CA PHE A 176 8.24 -8.37 26.48
C PHE A 176 9.18 -7.18 26.69
N GLY A 177 10.37 -7.22 26.08
CA GLY A 177 11.33 -6.11 26.17
C GLY A 177 10.82 -4.84 25.50
N ALA A 178 10.31 -4.97 24.26
CA ALA A 178 9.76 -3.85 23.51
C ALA A 178 8.59 -3.17 24.24
N VAL A 179 7.65 -3.98 24.77
CA VAL A 179 6.48 -3.49 25.52
C VAL A 179 6.85 -2.93 26.89
N ARG A 180 7.82 -3.53 27.61
CA ARG A 180 8.31 -2.96 28.86
C ARG A 180 8.88 -1.56 28.65
N GLU A 181 9.69 -1.38 27.61
CA GLU A 181 10.26 -0.08 27.26
C GLU A 181 9.20 0.97 26.92
N LEU A 182 8.02 0.57 26.37
CA LEU A 182 6.92 1.52 26.11
C LEU A 182 6.50 2.31 27.36
N LYS A 183 6.52 1.66 28.53
CA LYS A 183 6.11 2.29 29.80
C LYS A 183 7.04 3.43 30.18
N ASP A 184 8.33 3.26 29.87
CA ASP A 184 9.42 4.18 30.19
C ASP A 184 9.64 5.25 29.11
N LEU A 185 8.99 5.15 27.94
CA LEU A 185 9.09 6.17 26.89
C LEU A 185 8.53 7.52 27.38
N PRO A 186 9.25 8.64 27.14
CA PRO A 186 8.77 9.98 27.48
C PRO A 186 7.49 10.34 26.73
N VAL A 187 7.40 9.90 25.47
CA VAL A 187 6.22 10.02 24.61
C VAL A 187 5.81 8.62 24.19
N LYS A 188 4.65 8.17 24.67
CA LYS A 188 4.09 6.87 24.31
C LYS A 188 3.57 6.90 22.87
N PRO A 189 3.78 5.85 22.08
CA PRO A 189 3.16 5.75 20.77
C PRO A 189 1.64 5.70 20.92
N GLN A 190 0.95 6.21 19.93
CA GLN A 190 -0.50 6.09 19.76
C GLN A 190 -0.86 4.88 18.88
N VAL A 191 0.07 4.45 18.04
CA VAL A 191 -0.07 3.30 17.12
C VAL A 191 1.22 2.47 17.15
N ILE A 192 1.10 1.15 17.21
CA ILE A 192 2.18 0.19 16.96
C ILE A 192 1.87 -0.51 15.63
N SER A 193 2.80 -0.43 14.67
CA SER A 193 2.75 -1.21 13.44
C SER A 193 3.60 -2.47 13.59
N ASN A 194 3.00 -3.65 13.41
CA ASN A 194 3.64 -4.94 13.67
C ASN A 194 3.48 -5.89 12.48
N SER A 195 4.47 -5.90 11.59
CA SER A 195 4.47 -6.71 10.36
C SER A 195 5.02 -8.12 10.59
N MET A 196 4.65 -8.73 11.73
CA MET A 196 5.12 -10.04 12.19
C MET A 196 4.03 -10.69 13.06
N GLY A 197 4.03 -12.02 13.15
CA GLY A 197 3.26 -12.75 14.16
C GLY A 197 4.03 -13.00 15.46
N TRP A 198 3.43 -13.76 16.37
CA TRP A 198 4.05 -14.31 17.56
C TRP A 198 3.58 -15.73 17.86
N THR A 199 4.42 -16.53 18.51
CA THR A 199 4.16 -17.95 18.76
C THR A 199 3.67 -18.25 20.18
N SER A 200 3.65 -17.26 21.08
CA SER A 200 3.39 -17.47 22.51
C SER A 200 2.14 -16.74 22.98
N GLU A 201 1.33 -17.44 23.78
CA GLU A 201 0.20 -16.86 24.53
C GLU A 201 0.63 -15.72 25.46
N SER A 202 1.89 -15.68 25.91
CA SER A 202 2.38 -14.58 26.77
C SER A 202 2.31 -13.20 26.07
N VAL A 203 2.31 -13.16 24.73
CA VAL A 203 2.17 -11.90 23.99
C VAL A 203 0.72 -11.41 24.00
N LEU A 204 -0.27 -12.28 24.18
CA LEU A 204 -1.67 -11.89 24.36
C LEU A 204 -1.87 -11.00 25.59
N GLU A 205 -1.22 -11.34 26.70
CA GLU A 205 -1.25 -10.52 27.92
C GLU A 205 -0.60 -9.15 27.69
N LEU A 206 0.52 -9.11 26.96
CA LEU A 206 1.19 -7.86 26.59
C LEU A 206 0.32 -7.00 25.65
N ALA A 207 -0.33 -7.61 24.66
CA ALA A 207 -1.26 -6.92 23.76
C ALA A 207 -2.44 -6.32 24.54
N THR A 208 -2.96 -7.06 25.52
CA THR A 208 -4.01 -6.59 26.43
C THR A 208 -3.53 -5.40 27.27
N GLU A 209 -2.31 -5.44 27.80
CA GLU A 209 -1.73 -4.32 28.52
C GLU A 209 -1.55 -3.08 27.62
N VAL A 210 -1.08 -3.27 26.39
CA VAL A 210 -0.92 -2.17 25.41
C VAL A 210 -2.27 -1.54 25.05
N ASP A 211 -3.32 -2.34 24.87
CA ASP A 211 -4.68 -1.85 24.61
C ASP A 211 -5.22 -1.03 25.80
N GLN A 212 -4.97 -1.50 27.04
CA GLN A 212 -5.33 -0.76 28.27
C GLN A 212 -4.58 0.58 28.42
N MET A 213 -3.40 0.71 27.81
CA MET A 213 -2.68 1.99 27.71
C MET A 213 -3.28 2.94 26.66
N GLY A 214 -4.29 2.51 25.90
CA GLY A 214 -4.92 3.28 24.82
C GLY A 214 -4.09 3.33 23.53
N ILE A 215 -3.14 2.40 23.38
CA ILE A 215 -2.26 2.30 22.23
C ILE A 215 -2.86 1.31 21.24
N ILE A 216 -3.02 1.72 19.99
CA ILE A 216 -3.62 0.86 18.96
C ILE A 216 -2.53 0.00 18.35
N TRP A 217 -2.62 -1.31 18.55
CA TRP A 217 -1.70 -2.28 17.94
C TRP A 217 -2.30 -2.82 16.64
N VAL A 218 -1.59 -2.63 15.53
CA VAL A 218 -1.96 -3.14 14.20
C VAL A 218 -1.00 -4.26 13.83
N MET A 219 -1.52 -5.44 13.49
CA MET A 219 -0.75 -6.66 13.29
C MET A 219 -1.03 -7.28 11.92
N ALA A 220 0.01 -7.78 11.27
CA ALA A 220 -0.12 -8.60 10.06
C ALA A 220 -0.84 -9.93 10.37
N ALA A 221 -1.78 -10.31 9.52
CA ALA A 221 -2.52 -11.57 9.67
C ALA A 221 -1.66 -12.83 9.42
N GLY A 222 -0.49 -12.68 8.80
CA GLY A 222 0.43 -13.79 8.48
C GLY A 222 0.23 -14.36 7.07
N ASN A 223 1.19 -15.17 6.64
CA ASN A 223 1.41 -15.57 5.24
C ASN A 223 1.40 -17.10 5.01
N ASP A 224 0.85 -17.87 5.95
CA ASP A 224 0.86 -19.34 5.91
C ASP A 224 -0.47 -19.97 5.40
N HIS A 225 -1.24 -19.29 4.53
CA HIS A 225 -2.45 -19.87 3.94
C HIS A 225 -2.15 -21.23 3.28
N PRO A 226 -2.97 -22.29 3.48
CA PRO A 226 -4.34 -22.28 3.99
C PRO A 226 -4.50 -22.35 5.52
N ASN A 227 -3.42 -22.27 6.30
CA ASN A 227 -3.55 -22.20 7.75
C ASN A 227 -4.24 -20.89 8.15
N GLU A 228 -5.20 -20.98 9.06
CA GLU A 228 -5.83 -19.80 9.66
C GLU A 228 -4.87 -19.06 10.58
N ILE A 229 -5.21 -17.81 10.90
CA ILE A 229 -4.51 -17.04 11.94
C ILE A 229 -4.52 -17.83 13.26
N ALA A 230 -3.39 -17.86 13.97
CA ALA A 230 -3.25 -18.64 15.18
C ALA A 230 -4.26 -18.20 16.26
N ALA A 231 -4.80 -19.15 17.05
CA ALA A 231 -5.89 -18.86 17.98
C ALA A 231 -5.56 -17.75 18.99
N HIS A 232 -4.32 -17.70 19.49
CA HIS A 232 -3.88 -16.68 20.43
C HIS A 232 -3.70 -15.29 19.79
N GLU A 233 -3.38 -15.24 18.50
CA GLU A 233 -3.34 -14.00 17.71
C GLU A 233 -4.76 -13.50 17.42
N ARG A 234 -5.69 -14.41 17.08
CA ARG A 234 -7.12 -14.09 16.86
C ARG A 234 -7.82 -13.52 18.09
N ALA A 235 -7.40 -13.94 19.28
CA ALA A 235 -7.95 -13.47 20.55
C ALA A 235 -7.34 -12.14 21.03
N ALA A 236 -6.27 -11.65 20.39
CA ALA A 236 -5.57 -10.46 20.84
C ALA A 236 -6.35 -9.18 20.52
N PRO A 237 -6.34 -8.17 21.42
CA PRO A 237 -6.98 -6.88 21.18
C PRO A 237 -6.11 -6.03 20.23
N VAL A 238 -6.01 -6.47 18.97
CA VAL A 238 -5.24 -5.84 17.91
C VAL A 238 -6.09 -5.70 16.66
N ILE A 239 -5.71 -4.79 15.77
CA ILE A 239 -6.28 -4.70 14.42
C ILE A 239 -5.48 -5.64 13.51
N SER A 240 -6.08 -6.76 13.13
CA SER A 240 -5.53 -7.77 12.24
C SER A 240 -5.71 -7.39 10.77
N VAL A 241 -4.60 -7.37 10.02
CA VAL A 241 -4.55 -6.88 8.64
C VAL A 241 -4.08 -7.98 7.70
N GLY A 242 -4.98 -8.44 6.84
CA GLY A 242 -4.68 -9.32 5.73
C GLY A 242 -4.31 -8.53 4.49
N SER A 243 -3.91 -9.22 3.42
CA SER A 243 -3.50 -8.55 2.20
C SER A 243 -4.27 -8.97 0.96
N TYR A 244 -4.43 -8.02 0.03
CA TYR A 244 -5.05 -8.28 -1.27
C TYR A 244 -4.14 -7.85 -2.43
N SER A 245 -4.29 -8.56 -3.54
CA SER A 245 -3.52 -8.43 -4.78
C SER A 245 -3.92 -7.22 -5.61
N PRO A 246 -3.12 -6.83 -6.63
CA PRO A 246 -3.47 -5.75 -7.54
C PRO A 246 -4.82 -5.90 -8.25
N ARG A 247 -5.40 -7.11 -8.28
CA ARG A 247 -6.73 -7.40 -8.88
C ARG A 247 -7.87 -7.39 -7.85
N GLY A 248 -7.59 -7.08 -6.57
CA GLY A 248 -8.58 -7.01 -5.50
C GLY A 248 -8.99 -8.37 -4.92
N LEU A 249 -8.28 -9.44 -5.28
CA LEU A 249 -8.42 -10.77 -4.68
C LEU A 249 -7.49 -10.86 -3.46
N GLN A 250 -7.85 -11.63 -2.44
CA GLN A 250 -6.94 -11.85 -1.32
C GLN A 250 -5.63 -12.49 -1.82
N THR A 251 -4.49 -12.03 -1.33
CA THR A 251 -3.17 -12.53 -1.75
C THR A 251 -3.03 -14.00 -1.41
N LEU A 252 -2.36 -14.78 -2.26
CA LEU A 252 -2.28 -16.24 -2.18
C LEU A 252 -1.84 -16.74 -0.80
N SER A 253 -0.85 -16.09 -0.19
CA SER A 253 -0.29 -16.46 1.12
C SER A 253 -1.08 -15.91 2.31
N SER A 254 -1.93 -14.89 2.12
CA SER A 254 -2.59 -14.19 3.23
C SER A 254 -3.53 -15.13 3.99
N GLN A 255 -3.25 -15.32 5.27
CA GLN A 255 -4.08 -16.09 6.18
C GLN A 255 -5.44 -15.42 6.39
N GLU A 256 -6.41 -16.20 6.84
CA GLU A 256 -7.77 -15.77 7.10
C GLU A 256 -8.27 -16.24 8.47
N SER A 257 -9.35 -15.60 8.92
CA SER A 257 -9.95 -15.81 10.24
C SER A 257 -11.26 -15.04 10.31
N GLU A 258 -12.23 -15.54 11.09
CA GLU A 258 -13.47 -14.81 11.37
C GLU A 258 -13.21 -13.50 12.11
N GLN A 259 -12.06 -13.38 12.77
CA GLN A 259 -11.56 -12.21 13.49
C GLN A 259 -10.58 -11.37 12.63
N LEU A 260 -10.53 -11.58 11.32
CA LEU A 260 -9.76 -10.70 10.43
C LEU A 260 -10.52 -9.39 10.21
N ASP A 261 -9.95 -8.25 10.63
CA ASP A 261 -10.65 -6.96 10.58
C ASP A 261 -10.70 -6.38 9.16
N ILE A 262 -9.58 -6.42 8.44
CA ILE A 262 -9.47 -5.74 7.14
C ILE A 262 -8.42 -6.36 6.21
N LEU A 263 -8.66 -6.25 4.90
CA LEU A 263 -7.67 -6.50 3.86
C LEU A 263 -7.11 -5.17 3.33
N ALA A 264 -5.79 -5.00 3.29
CA ALA A 264 -5.15 -3.84 2.65
C ALA A 264 -4.32 -4.25 1.41
N PRO A 265 -4.08 -3.34 0.45
CA PRO A 265 -3.37 -3.68 -0.77
C PRO A 265 -1.90 -3.96 -0.47
N ALA A 266 -1.51 -5.23 -0.58
CA ALA A 266 -0.12 -5.63 -0.48
C ALA A 266 0.07 -7.02 -1.07
N ASP A 267 0.77 -7.01 -2.19
CA ASP A 267 1.29 -8.17 -2.87
C ASP A 267 2.75 -7.87 -3.19
N GLU A 268 3.50 -8.79 -3.76
CA GLU A 268 4.94 -8.65 -4.05
C GLU A 268 5.31 -7.46 -4.97
N TYR A 269 4.32 -6.67 -5.41
CA TYR A 269 4.43 -5.53 -6.32
C TYR A 269 4.29 -4.15 -5.63
N GLN A 270 4.30 -4.08 -4.30
CA GLN A 270 4.13 -2.80 -3.59
C GLN A 270 5.44 -2.00 -3.58
N ALA A 271 5.41 -0.75 -4.00
CA ALA A 271 6.57 0.13 -3.96
C ALA A 271 6.99 0.46 -2.51
N ALA A 272 8.24 0.16 -2.15
CA ALA A 272 8.85 0.50 -0.85
C ALA A 272 10.31 0.97 -0.99
N ILE A 273 10.93 1.39 0.12
CA ILE A 273 12.35 1.71 0.23
C ILE A 273 13.03 0.73 1.19
N ASP A 274 14.05 0.04 0.72
CA ASP A 274 14.72 -1.00 1.50
C ASP A 274 15.84 -0.47 2.42
N GLY A 275 16.51 -1.41 3.08
CA GLY A 275 17.65 -1.12 3.96
C GLY A 275 18.87 -0.51 3.26
N HIS A 276 18.94 -0.44 1.93
CA HIS A 276 19.97 0.29 1.19
C HIS A 276 19.52 1.68 0.74
N GLY A 277 18.29 2.08 1.08
CA GLY A 277 17.67 3.28 0.55
C GLY A 277 17.28 3.13 -0.92
N GLN A 278 17.18 1.91 -1.42
CA GLN A 278 16.84 1.63 -2.81
C GLN A 278 15.34 1.44 -2.99
N GLU A 279 14.85 1.83 -4.16
CA GLU A 279 13.49 1.54 -4.57
C GLU A 279 13.34 0.05 -4.84
N VAL A 280 12.47 -0.60 -4.07
CA VAL A 280 12.17 -2.04 -4.20
C VAL A 280 10.68 -2.28 -4.36
N LEU A 281 10.37 -3.53 -4.71
CA LEU A 281 9.04 -4.10 -4.52
C LEU A 281 9.03 -4.91 -3.20
N PHE A 282 7.95 -4.79 -2.47
CA PHE A 282 7.68 -5.38 -1.15
C PHE A 282 6.22 -5.83 -1.13
N GLY A 283 5.75 -6.56 -0.11
CA GLY A 283 4.39 -7.07 -0.14
C GLY A 283 3.93 -7.91 1.04
N GLU A 284 2.94 -8.76 0.74
CA GLU A 284 2.25 -9.63 1.68
C GLU A 284 1.58 -8.87 2.85
N THR A 285 1.15 -9.58 3.90
CA THR A 285 0.55 -8.92 5.07
C THR A 285 1.48 -7.90 5.72
N SER A 286 2.80 -8.09 5.62
CA SER A 286 3.80 -7.14 6.07
C SER A 286 3.74 -5.77 5.37
N GLY A 287 3.36 -5.73 4.09
CA GLY A 287 3.15 -4.51 3.33
C GLY A 287 1.76 -3.87 3.53
N ALA A 288 0.77 -4.67 3.94
CA ALA A 288 -0.60 -4.20 4.18
C ALA A 288 -0.71 -3.44 5.51
N THR A 289 -0.15 -4.03 6.57
CA THR A 289 -0.13 -3.47 7.94
C THR A 289 0.32 -2.01 8.02
N PRO A 290 1.45 -1.57 7.43
CA PRO A 290 1.89 -0.17 7.52
C PRO A 290 0.94 0.81 6.84
N LEU A 291 0.21 0.40 5.80
CA LEU A 291 -0.78 1.28 5.15
C LEU A 291 -1.94 1.60 6.09
N VAL A 292 -2.41 0.60 6.84
CA VAL A 292 -3.46 0.76 7.84
C VAL A 292 -2.93 1.58 9.02
N SER A 293 -1.76 1.23 9.57
CA SER A 293 -1.12 1.94 10.69
C SER A 293 -0.94 3.43 10.43
N GLY A 294 -0.39 3.81 9.28
CA GLY A 294 -0.19 5.23 8.95
C GLY A 294 -1.50 5.96 8.66
N SER A 295 -2.53 5.28 8.14
CA SER A 295 -3.86 5.85 7.99
C SER A 295 -4.55 6.09 9.34
N ILE A 296 -4.38 5.18 10.31
CA ILE A 296 -4.84 5.38 11.69
C ILE A 296 -4.12 6.59 12.31
N ALA A 297 -2.82 6.75 12.07
CA ALA A 297 -2.10 7.94 12.51
C ALA A 297 -2.69 9.24 11.91
N ASN A 298 -3.07 9.24 10.63
CA ASN A 298 -3.76 10.39 10.02
C ASN A 298 -5.10 10.70 10.72
N ALA A 299 -5.88 9.68 11.09
CA ALA A 299 -7.12 9.86 11.85
C ALA A 299 -6.87 10.39 13.26
N LYS A 300 -5.88 9.85 13.97
CA LYS A 300 -5.52 10.28 15.33
C LYS A 300 -4.92 11.70 15.37
N ALA A 301 -4.36 12.19 14.26
CA ALA A 301 -3.96 13.59 14.15
C ALA A 301 -5.16 14.55 14.26
N LEU A 302 -6.35 14.11 13.83
CA LEU A 302 -7.60 14.88 13.99
C LEU A 302 -8.28 14.60 15.33
N ILE A 303 -8.39 13.32 15.71
CA ILE A 303 -9.08 12.91 16.94
C ILE A 303 -8.17 11.97 17.74
N PRO A 304 -7.29 12.51 18.61
CA PRO A 304 -6.33 11.69 19.37
C PRO A 304 -6.99 10.66 20.30
N SER A 305 -8.22 10.93 20.74
CA SER A 305 -8.98 10.11 21.68
C SER A 305 -9.64 8.87 21.06
N LEU A 306 -9.52 8.65 19.75
CA LEU A 306 -10.08 7.45 19.11
C LEU A 306 -9.45 6.18 19.70
N SER A 307 -10.28 5.30 20.26
CA SER A 307 -9.86 3.99 20.77
C SER A 307 -9.68 2.98 19.63
N ARG A 308 -9.04 1.83 19.93
CA ARG A 308 -8.90 0.71 18.99
C ARG A 308 -10.26 0.26 18.44
N ALA A 309 -11.22 -0.06 19.32
CA ALA A 309 -12.56 -0.50 18.92
C ALA A 309 -13.31 0.54 18.05
N GLN A 310 -13.08 1.83 18.31
CA GLN A 310 -13.67 2.88 17.48
C GLN A 310 -13.03 2.93 16.09
N ILE A 311 -11.70 2.75 16.01
CA ILE A 311 -10.98 2.66 14.74
C ILE A 311 -11.40 1.41 13.96
N GLU A 312 -11.50 0.24 14.59
CA GLU A 312 -12.01 -1.01 13.97
C GLU A 312 -13.38 -0.75 13.33
N SER A 313 -14.34 -0.24 14.10
CA SER A 313 -15.68 0.08 13.59
C SER A 313 -15.66 1.08 12.42
N LEU A 314 -14.79 2.09 12.47
CA LEU A 314 -14.65 3.06 11.38
C LEU A 314 -14.06 2.42 10.13
N ILE A 315 -13.03 1.57 10.27
CA ILE A 315 -12.39 0.85 9.18
C ILE A 315 -13.41 -0.08 8.50
N GLU A 316 -14.08 -0.94 9.27
CA GLU A 316 -15.08 -1.89 8.76
C GLU A 316 -16.22 -1.18 8.01
N ARG A 317 -16.76 -0.10 8.58
CA ARG A 317 -17.91 0.61 8.00
C ARG A 317 -17.57 1.49 6.81
N THR A 318 -16.28 1.72 6.56
CA THR A 318 -15.82 2.47 5.40
C THR A 318 -15.14 1.59 4.36
N ALA A 319 -14.93 0.31 4.67
CA ALA A 319 -14.34 -0.67 3.77
C ALA A 319 -15.18 -0.87 2.49
N ILE A 320 -14.49 -1.19 1.41
CA ILE A 320 -15.10 -1.63 0.16
C ILE A 320 -15.40 -3.12 0.29
N ARG A 321 -16.54 -3.59 -0.22
CA ARG A 321 -16.89 -5.01 -0.14
C ARG A 321 -15.85 -5.86 -0.88
N SER A 322 -15.34 -6.90 -0.23
CA SER A 322 -14.41 -7.85 -0.85
C SER A 322 -15.16 -8.98 -1.57
N PHE A 323 -14.53 -9.60 -2.56
CA PHE A 323 -15.09 -10.77 -3.24
C PHE A 323 -15.23 -11.96 -2.29
N HIS A 324 -14.24 -12.15 -1.42
CA HIS A 324 -14.19 -13.19 -0.39
C HIS A 324 -15.42 -13.20 0.52
N SER A 325 -15.91 -12.01 0.90
CA SER A 325 -17.09 -11.86 1.76
C SER A 325 -18.35 -12.54 1.21
N LEU A 326 -18.40 -12.82 -0.09
CA LEU A 326 -19.55 -13.42 -0.77
C LEU A 326 -19.65 -14.94 -0.60
N TYR A 327 -18.54 -15.64 -0.35
CA TYR A 327 -18.51 -17.11 -0.31
C TYR A 327 -17.76 -17.71 0.88
N SER A 328 -16.82 -16.98 1.49
CA SER A 328 -16.05 -17.51 2.62
C SER A 328 -16.84 -17.36 3.90
N GLU A 329 -16.99 -18.45 4.66
CA GLU A 329 -17.54 -18.39 6.03
C GLU A 329 -16.52 -17.83 7.01
N LYS A 330 -15.22 -18.06 6.73
CA LYS A 330 -14.11 -17.70 7.59
C LYS A 330 -13.61 -16.27 7.38
N ASN A 331 -13.84 -15.65 6.23
CA ASN A 331 -13.36 -14.30 5.97
C ASN A 331 -14.46 -13.39 5.41
N LYS A 332 -14.85 -12.41 6.23
CA LYS A 332 -15.80 -11.35 5.85
C LYS A 332 -15.16 -9.97 5.76
N ALA A 333 -13.84 -9.87 5.92
CA ALA A 333 -13.11 -8.61 5.89
C ALA A 333 -13.31 -7.88 4.55
N GLY A 334 -13.52 -6.57 4.63
CA GLY A 334 -13.57 -5.68 3.46
C GLY A 334 -12.19 -5.27 2.97
N LEU A 335 -12.13 -4.54 1.86
CA LEU A 335 -10.92 -3.90 1.36
C LEU A 335 -10.78 -2.51 1.97
N PHE A 336 -9.61 -2.20 2.50
CA PHE A 336 -9.34 -0.96 3.20
C PHE A 336 -9.50 0.26 2.29
N ASN A 337 -10.17 1.30 2.78
CA ASN A 337 -10.43 2.54 2.05
C ASN A 337 -10.04 3.73 2.94
N ALA A 338 -8.75 4.09 2.90
CA ALA A 338 -8.18 5.15 3.73
C ALA A 338 -8.86 6.50 3.49
N TYR A 339 -9.25 6.80 2.25
CA TYR A 339 -9.91 8.06 1.93
C TYR A 339 -11.29 8.16 2.58
N ARG A 340 -12.20 7.19 2.37
CA ARG A 340 -13.53 7.23 3.02
C ARG A 340 -13.42 7.21 4.54
N PHE A 341 -12.52 6.38 5.07
CA PHE A 341 -12.18 6.35 6.50
C PHE A 341 -11.81 7.75 7.02
N PHE A 342 -10.84 8.41 6.38
CA PHE A 342 -10.40 9.76 6.78
C PHE A 342 -11.50 10.81 6.63
N LYS A 343 -12.32 10.77 5.57
CA LYS A 343 -13.43 11.71 5.36
C LYS A 343 -14.52 11.58 6.43
N VAL A 344 -14.78 10.36 6.90
CA VAL A 344 -15.69 10.14 8.04
C VAL A 344 -15.08 10.73 9.32
N VAL A 345 -13.79 10.46 9.60
CA VAL A 345 -13.10 11.02 10.77
C VAL A 345 -13.09 12.55 10.74
N GLN A 346 -12.84 13.18 9.58
CA GLN A 346 -12.94 14.63 9.41
C GLN A 346 -14.34 15.16 9.76
N ARG A 347 -15.42 14.48 9.33
CA ARG A 347 -16.79 14.87 9.68
C ARG A 347 -17.03 14.78 11.17
N LEU A 348 -16.61 13.68 11.80
CA LEU A 348 -16.68 13.52 13.26
C LEU A 348 -15.93 14.65 13.97
N HIS A 349 -14.72 14.98 13.53
CA HIS A 349 -13.91 16.07 14.08
C HIS A 349 -14.59 17.43 13.89
N SER A 350 -15.21 17.68 12.73
CA SER A 350 -15.92 18.94 12.47
C SER A 350 -17.13 19.16 13.40
N VAL A 351 -17.79 18.08 13.82
CA VAL A 351 -18.96 18.12 14.71
C VAL A 351 -18.56 18.10 16.18
N CYS A 352 -17.54 17.32 16.53
CA CYS A 352 -17.21 17.00 17.92
C CYS A 352 -15.91 17.64 18.43
N GLY A 353 -15.09 18.22 17.55
CA GLY A 353 -13.69 18.49 17.84
C GLY A 353 -13.01 17.21 18.33
N THR A 354 -12.45 17.28 19.54
CA THR A 354 -11.77 16.16 20.21
C THR A 354 -12.58 15.52 21.35
N SER A 355 -13.88 15.82 21.47
CA SER A 355 -14.72 15.30 22.55
C SER A 355 -15.04 13.81 22.36
N ALA A 356 -14.48 12.95 23.22
CA ALA A 356 -14.68 11.50 23.15
C ALA A 356 -16.15 11.06 23.26
N SER A 357 -16.92 11.66 24.17
CA SER A 357 -18.35 11.32 24.34
C SER A 357 -19.19 11.75 23.14
N CYS A 358 -18.87 12.90 22.53
CA CYS A 358 -19.51 13.32 21.29
C CYS A 358 -19.17 12.37 20.14
N VAL A 359 -17.89 12.03 19.97
CA VAL A 359 -17.44 11.11 18.92
C VAL A 359 -18.19 9.80 19.04
N GLN A 360 -18.25 9.20 20.23
CA GLN A 360 -19.02 7.97 20.48
C GLN A 360 -20.49 8.11 20.07
N ALA A 361 -21.15 9.22 20.41
CA ALA A 361 -22.55 9.46 20.06
C ALA A 361 -22.78 9.75 18.55
N GLN A 362 -21.74 10.13 17.81
CA GLN A 362 -21.80 10.40 16.37
C GLN A 362 -21.37 9.21 15.52
N MET A 363 -20.64 8.24 16.08
CA MET A 363 -20.13 7.11 15.30
C MET A 363 -21.26 6.33 14.63
N ASP A 364 -22.34 5.99 15.32
CA ASP A 364 -23.40 5.16 14.73
C ASP A 364 -24.34 5.91 13.78
N LYS A 365 -24.17 7.22 13.67
CA LYS A 365 -25.03 8.07 12.85
C LYS A 365 -24.73 7.91 11.37
N ARG A 366 -25.67 7.29 10.65
CA ARG A 366 -25.57 6.97 9.21
C ARG A 366 -25.14 8.15 8.34
N GLN A 367 -25.61 9.37 8.63
CA GLN A 367 -25.28 10.56 7.83
C GLN A 367 -23.78 10.86 7.76
N ASN A 368 -22.99 10.45 8.76
CA ASN A 368 -21.55 10.66 8.75
C ASN A 368 -20.85 9.85 7.64
N TYR A 369 -21.52 8.80 7.14
CA TYR A 369 -21.00 7.82 6.17
C TYR A 369 -21.57 8.01 4.76
N LEU A 370 -22.54 8.93 4.58
CA LEU A 370 -23.19 9.22 3.31
C LEU A 370 -22.56 10.45 2.66
N PHE A 371 -22.07 10.33 1.44
CA PHE A 371 -21.43 11.41 0.71
C PHE A 371 -22.22 11.74 -0.55
N ASP A 372 -22.41 13.03 -0.83
CA ASP A 372 -23.13 13.44 -2.02
C ASP A 372 -22.31 13.15 -3.28
N SER A 373 -22.99 12.66 -4.30
CA SER A 373 -22.41 12.50 -5.64
C SER A 373 -22.21 13.88 -6.29
N SER A 374 -21.00 14.14 -6.76
CA SER A 374 -20.69 15.33 -7.56
C SER A 374 -20.93 15.07 -9.04
N ALA A 375 -21.34 16.10 -9.77
CA ALA A 375 -21.47 16.04 -11.22
C ALA A 375 -20.09 15.78 -11.87
N LEU A 376 -19.98 14.68 -12.62
CA LEU A 376 -18.77 14.35 -13.37
C LEU A 376 -18.67 15.23 -14.63
N SER A 377 -17.46 15.63 -15.01
CA SER A 377 -17.23 16.37 -16.26
C SER A 377 -17.72 15.57 -17.48
N PRO A 378 -18.18 16.20 -18.58
CA PRO A 378 -18.58 15.48 -19.79
C PRO A 378 -17.49 14.54 -20.31
N ARG A 379 -16.22 14.91 -20.15
CA ARG A 379 -15.06 14.12 -20.55
C ARG A 379 -14.92 12.85 -19.72
N ILE A 380 -15.09 12.93 -18.39
CA ILE A 380 -15.17 11.76 -17.51
C ILE A 380 -16.32 10.85 -17.96
N GLN A 381 -17.51 11.40 -18.19
CA GLN A 381 -18.68 10.62 -18.58
C GLN A 381 -18.51 9.89 -19.92
N SER A 382 -17.73 10.44 -20.84
CA SER A 382 -17.47 9.85 -22.17
C SER A 382 -16.24 8.94 -22.24
N VAL A 383 -15.48 8.76 -21.15
CA VAL A 383 -14.12 8.18 -21.20
C VAL A 383 -14.07 6.75 -21.76
N CYS A 384 -15.10 5.94 -21.50
CA CYS A 384 -15.23 4.60 -22.07
C CYS A 384 -15.47 4.58 -23.59
N LYS A 385 -15.94 5.69 -24.18
CA LYS A 385 -16.22 5.81 -25.61
C LYS A 385 -15.07 6.47 -26.38
N SER A 386 -14.35 7.41 -25.75
CA SER A 386 -13.44 8.31 -26.47
C SER A 386 -11.95 7.91 -26.44
N ARG A 387 -11.56 6.89 -25.69
CA ARG A 387 -10.15 6.48 -25.46
C ARG A 387 -9.20 7.61 -25.03
N ASN A 388 -9.74 8.73 -24.53
CA ASN A 388 -8.96 9.89 -24.13
C ASN A 388 -8.45 9.69 -22.70
N SER A 389 -7.22 10.12 -22.41
CA SER A 389 -6.75 10.27 -21.04
C SER A 389 -7.50 11.39 -20.34
N LEU A 390 -7.59 11.32 -19.02
CA LEU A 390 -8.11 12.40 -18.20
C LEU A 390 -6.99 13.38 -17.82
N SER A 391 -7.34 14.57 -17.35
CA SER A 391 -6.39 15.42 -16.62
C SER A 391 -6.19 14.92 -15.19
N LYS A 392 -5.13 15.39 -14.50
CA LYS A 392 -4.86 15.07 -13.09
C LYS A 392 -6.07 15.39 -12.19
N GLU A 393 -6.68 16.56 -12.36
CA GLU A 393 -7.84 16.97 -11.55
C GLU A 393 -9.10 16.16 -11.85
N GLU A 394 -9.34 15.78 -13.11
CA GLU A 394 -10.45 14.90 -13.47
C GLU A 394 -10.26 13.49 -12.89
N MET A 395 -9.03 12.97 -12.91
CA MET A 395 -8.71 11.67 -12.32
C MET A 395 -8.89 11.69 -10.80
N LYS A 396 -8.38 12.73 -10.12
CA LYS A 396 -8.59 12.94 -8.68
C LYS A 396 -10.07 13.02 -8.34
N SER A 397 -10.83 13.82 -9.09
CA SER A 397 -12.27 13.96 -8.89
C SER A 397 -12.99 12.61 -9.04
N LEU A 398 -12.68 11.83 -10.08
CA LEU A 398 -13.29 10.52 -10.29
C LEU A 398 -12.90 9.52 -9.18
N ARG A 399 -11.62 9.46 -8.78
CA ARG A 399 -11.15 8.60 -7.69
C ARG A 399 -11.78 8.96 -6.36
N ALA A 400 -11.88 10.25 -6.03
CA ALA A 400 -12.56 10.71 -4.81
C ALA A 400 -14.05 10.30 -4.81
N GLN A 401 -14.75 10.44 -5.93
CA GLN A 401 -16.15 10.02 -6.05
C GLN A 401 -16.33 8.51 -5.87
N TYR A 402 -15.45 7.71 -6.48
CA TYR A 402 -15.41 6.25 -6.28
C TYR A 402 -15.16 5.89 -4.82
N LEU A 403 -14.11 6.43 -4.21
CA LEU A 403 -13.72 6.07 -2.84
C LEU A 403 -14.80 6.47 -1.82
N LEU A 404 -15.50 7.58 -2.02
CA LEU A 404 -16.60 8.01 -1.16
C LEU A 404 -17.89 7.19 -1.35
N ASN A 405 -18.11 6.66 -2.55
CA ASN A 405 -19.34 6.00 -2.97
C ASN A 405 -19.05 4.70 -3.74
N ALA A 406 -18.26 3.80 -3.17
CA ALA A 406 -17.75 2.62 -3.87
C ALA A 406 -18.88 1.66 -4.31
N GLU A 407 -20.03 1.72 -3.63
CA GLU A 407 -21.24 0.99 -4.00
C GLU A 407 -21.87 1.48 -5.32
N GLN A 408 -21.57 2.70 -5.77
CA GLN A 408 -22.00 3.22 -7.06
C GLN A 408 -21.02 2.75 -8.16
N THR A 409 -21.28 1.54 -8.66
CA THR A 409 -20.40 0.82 -9.60
C THR A 409 -20.05 1.59 -10.87
N ARG A 410 -20.86 2.57 -11.27
CA ARG A 410 -20.55 3.50 -12.38
C ARG A 410 -19.16 4.12 -12.23
N TYR A 411 -18.75 4.53 -11.03
CA TYR A 411 -17.43 5.15 -10.85
C TYR A 411 -16.30 4.15 -11.08
N ALA A 412 -16.44 2.92 -10.56
CA ALA A 412 -15.49 1.84 -10.80
C ALA A 412 -15.41 1.49 -12.30
N ARG A 413 -16.55 1.39 -13.00
CA ARG A 413 -16.57 1.17 -14.46
C ARG A 413 -15.85 2.28 -15.23
N LEU A 414 -16.03 3.55 -14.85
CA LEU A 414 -15.31 4.66 -15.47
C LEU A 414 -13.81 4.61 -15.19
N LEU A 415 -13.40 4.29 -13.95
CA LEU A 415 -11.99 4.11 -13.61
C LEU A 415 -11.36 2.96 -14.39
N ALA A 416 -12.06 1.84 -14.55
CA ALA A 416 -11.60 0.73 -15.38
C ALA A 416 -11.30 1.17 -16.82
N CYS A 417 -12.18 1.99 -17.42
CA CYS A 417 -11.94 2.56 -18.74
C CYS A 417 -10.74 3.53 -18.76
N VAL A 418 -10.57 4.37 -17.74
CA VAL A 418 -9.44 5.32 -17.66
C VAL A 418 -8.12 4.57 -17.62
N TYR A 419 -7.95 3.64 -16.67
CA TYR A 419 -6.71 2.87 -16.53
C TYR A 419 -6.43 2.03 -17.78
N ARG A 420 -7.46 1.45 -18.41
CA ARG A 420 -7.31 0.72 -19.67
C ARG A 420 -6.85 1.62 -20.81
N ASN A 421 -7.40 2.83 -20.93
CA ASN A 421 -6.99 3.80 -21.95
C ASN A 421 -5.53 4.26 -21.76
N GLU A 422 -5.05 4.26 -20.52
CA GLU A 422 -3.67 4.63 -20.18
C GLU A 422 -2.70 3.42 -20.19
N GLY A 423 -3.21 2.22 -20.50
CA GLY A 423 -2.40 1.01 -20.67
C GLY A 423 -2.05 0.30 -19.36
N TYR A 424 -2.80 0.55 -18.28
CA TYR A 424 -2.68 -0.12 -16.98
C TYR A 424 -3.80 -1.16 -16.82
N SER A 425 -3.64 -2.31 -17.48
CA SER A 425 -4.66 -3.37 -17.52
C SER A 425 -4.98 -3.96 -16.15
N ILE A 426 -3.99 -4.06 -15.25
CA ILE A 426 -4.19 -4.64 -13.92
C ILE A 426 -5.04 -3.70 -13.04
N ASN A 427 -4.77 -2.39 -13.09
CA ASN A 427 -5.63 -1.41 -12.45
C ASN A 427 -7.04 -1.43 -13.01
N ALA A 428 -7.17 -1.54 -14.34
CA ALA A 428 -8.48 -1.64 -14.97
C ALA A 428 -9.26 -2.86 -14.48
N ASP A 429 -8.59 -4.00 -14.34
CA ASP A 429 -9.17 -5.24 -13.85
C ASP A 429 -9.61 -5.15 -12.39
N TYR A 430 -8.85 -4.47 -11.52
CA TYR A 430 -9.29 -4.20 -10.15
C TYR A 430 -10.65 -3.50 -10.12
N TYR A 431 -10.79 -2.36 -10.79
CA TYR A 431 -12.05 -1.61 -10.75
C TYR A 431 -13.20 -2.34 -11.43
N GLU A 432 -12.92 -3.13 -12.47
CA GLU A 432 -13.92 -4.01 -13.06
C GLU A 432 -14.37 -5.10 -12.08
N ASN A 433 -13.43 -5.72 -11.36
CA ASN A 433 -13.73 -6.72 -10.34
C ASN A 433 -14.57 -6.10 -9.23
N ILE A 434 -14.23 -4.90 -8.74
CA ILE A 434 -15.06 -4.19 -7.74
C ILE A 434 -16.48 -3.95 -8.26
N ALA A 435 -16.65 -3.50 -9.51
CA ALA A 435 -17.98 -3.34 -10.08
C ALA A 435 -18.77 -4.67 -10.13
N LEU A 436 -18.10 -5.77 -10.52
CA LEU A 436 -18.73 -7.09 -10.61
C LEU A 436 -19.09 -7.68 -9.24
N ILE A 437 -18.35 -7.39 -8.17
CA ILE A 437 -18.72 -7.79 -6.79
C ILE A 437 -20.14 -7.32 -6.45
N HIS A 438 -20.54 -6.15 -6.94
CA HIS A 438 -21.86 -5.57 -6.66
C HIS A 438 -22.91 -5.93 -7.73
N GLU A 439 -22.52 -6.00 -9.00
CA GLU A 439 -23.45 -6.19 -10.12
C GLU A 439 -23.72 -7.67 -10.45
N ASN A 440 -22.67 -8.49 -10.52
CA ASN A 440 -22.74 -9.86 -11.01
C ASN A 440 -21.58 -10.71 -10.46
N PRO A 441 -21.68 -11.20 -9.22
CA PRO A 441 -20.65 -12.02 -8.60
C PRO A 441 -20.30 -13.29 -9.38
N GLN A 442 -21.28 -13.93 -10.02
CA GLN A 442 -21.02 -15.10 -10.88
C GLN A 442 -20.10 -14.76 -12.06
N ALA A 443 -20.27 -13.59 -12.68
CA ALA A 443 -19.38 -13.16 -13.76
C ALA A 443 -17.95 -12.90 -13.25
N LEU A 444 -17.79 -12.36 -12.04
CA LEU A 444 -16.47 -12.27 -11.41
C LEU A 444 -15.89 -13.66 -11.12
N GLN A 445 -16.69 -14.59 -10.61
CA GLN A 445 -16.26 -15.98 -10.41
C GLN A 445 -15.74 -16.60 -11.71
N ASN A 446 -16.46 -16.45 -12.82
CA ASN A 446 -16.05 -16.96 -14.12
C ASN A 446 -14.74 -16.29 -14.61
N LYS A 447 -14.56 -15.00 -14.31
CA LYS A 447 -13.32 -14.28 -14.62
C LYS A 447 -12.14 -14.84 -13.81
N VAL A 448 -12.33 -15.07 -12.50
CA VAL A 448 -11.30 -15.68 -11.63
C VAL A 448 -10.96 -17.10 -12.08
N GLN A 449 -11.96 -17.91 -12.46
CA GLN A 449 -11.74 -19.25 -13.03
C GLN A 449 -10.86 -19.21 -14.28
N THR A 450 -11.12 -18.26 -15.17
CA THR A 450 -10.30 -18.05 -16.37
C THR A 450 -8.87 -17.63 -16.03
N GLN A 451 -8.71 -16.72 -15.06
CA GLN A 451 -7.40 -16.28 -14.57
C GLN A 451 -6.61 -17.42 -13.92
N ALA A 452 -7.26 -18.27 -13.13
CA ALA A 452 -6.64 -19.44 -12.52
C ALA A 452 -6.12 -20.44 -13.57
N VAL A 453 -6.91 -20.69 -14.63
CA VAL A 453 -6.47 -21.52 -15.77
C VAL A 453 -5.24 -20.92 -16.44
N GLN A 454 -5.23 -19.61 -16.69
CA GLN A 454 -4.07 -18.94 -17.29
C GLN A 454 -2.85 -18.99 -16.37
N ALA A 455 -3.04 -18.77 -15.07
CA ALA A 455 -1.95 -18.86 -14.09
C ALA A 455 -1.29 -20.24 -14.09
N VAL A 456 -2.08 -21.32 -14.19
CA VAL A 456 -1.56 -22.69 -14.32
C VAL A 456 -0.76 -22.88 -15.61
N LEU A 457 -1.34 -22.50 -16.75
CA LEU A 457 -0.75 -22.74 -18.07
C LEU A 457 0.46 -21.85 -18.38
N GLN A 458 0.56 -20.68 -17.74
CA GLN A 458 1.67 -19.74 -17.92
C GLN A 458 2.71 -19.81 -16.79
N GLY A 459 2.45 -20.59 -15.74
CA GLY A 459 3.37 -20.73 -14.60
C GLY A 459 3.36 -19.53 -13.63
N TYR A 460 2.26 -18.79 -13.53
CA TYR A 460 2.09 -17.70 -12.56
C TYR A 460 1.75 -18.25 -11.17
N THR A 461 2.75 -18.80 -10.50
CA THR A 461 2.59 -19.52 -9.22
C THR A 461 2.20 -18.63 -8.04
N ALA A 462 2.49 -17.33 -8.11
CA ALA A 462 2.07 -16.35 -7.10
C ALA A 462 0.68 -15.74 -7.35
N SER A 463 -0.03 -16.16 -8.41
CA SER A 463 -1.32 -15.56 -8.76
C SER A 463 -2.36 -15.77 -7.67
N ALA A 464 -2.97 -14.68 -7.20
CA ALA A 464 -4.07 -14.72 -6.24
C ALA A 464 -5.31 -15.49 -6.75
N ALA A 465 -5.43 -15.69 -8.07
CA ALA A 465 -6.50 -16.51 -8.64
C ALA A 465 -6.40 -18.00 -8.28
N LEU A 466 -5.23 -18.46 -7.83
CA LEU A 466 -4.97 -19.84 -7.40
C LEU A 466 -5.36 -20.10 -5.94
N ARG A 467 -5.69 -19.06 -5.16
CA ARG A 467 -5.94 -19.18 -3.71
C ARG A 467 -7.19 -19.99 -3.41
N ASP A 468 -8.33 -19.57 -3.98
CA ASP A 468 -9.64 -20.04 -3.52
C ASP A 468 -10.16 -21.17 -4.37
N LEU A 469 -9.67 -22.38 -4.11
CA LEU A 469 -10.01 -23.57 -4.91
C LEU A 469 -11.51 -23.86 -4.96
N GLN A 470 -12.27 -23.47 -3.93
CA GLN A 470 -13.70 -23.70 -3.84
C GLN A 470 -14.54 -22.95 -4.89
N ILE A 471 -14.02 -21.85 -5.44
CA ILE A 471 -14.73 -21.09 -6.47
C ILE A 471 -14.28 -21.47 -7.90
N LEU A 472 -13.34 -22.42 -8.03
CA LEU A 472 -12.83 -22.90 -9.31
C LEU A 472 -13.72 -24.01 -9.89
N ASN A 473 -13.50 -24.37 -11.17
CA ASN A 473 -14.32 -25.33 -11.91
C ASN A 473 -13.45 -26.35 -12.68
N ASP A 474 -14.09 -27.26 -13.42
CA ASP A 474 -13.41 -28.36 -14.10
C ASP A 474 -12.38 -27.91 -15.17
N SER A 475 -12.52 -26.71 -15.73
CA SER A 475 -11.50 -26.18 -16.65
C SER A 475 -10.14 -25.96 -15.96
N PHE A 476 -10.16 -25.61 -14.67
CA PHE A 476 -8.94 -25.52 -13.85
C PHE A 476 -8.31 -26.90 -13.65
N ARG A 477 -9.12 -27.91 -13.36
CA ARG A 477 -8.67 -29.31 -13.26
C ARG A 477 -8.01 -29.79 -14.55
N GLU A 478 -8.64 -29.51 -15.69
CA GLU A 478 -8.10 -29.86 -17.01
C GLU A 478 -6.76 -29.17 -17.28
N ALA A 479 -6.60 -27.90 -16.87
CA ALA A 479 -5.33 -27.20 -16.98
C ALA A 479 -4.21 -27.87 -16.17
N LEU A 480 -4.51 -28.30 -14.93
CA LEU A 480 -3.55 -29.02 -14.08
C LEU A 480 -3.15 -30.38 -14.68
N LEU A 481 -4.09 -31.11 -15.27
CA LEU A 481 -3.79 -32.39 -15.92
C LEU A 481 -2.86 -32.23 -17.13
N LYS A 482 -2.97 -31.12 -17.87
CA LYS A 482 -2.04 -30.78 -18.98
C LYS A 482 -0.63 -30.46 -18.47
N VAL A 483 -0.52 -29.81 -17.31
CA VAL A 483 0.78 -29.59 -16.67
C VAL A 483 1.42 -30.94 -16.32
N LEU A 484 0.65 -31.88 -15.75
CA LEU A 484 1.14 -33.20 -15.37
C LEU A 484 1.49 -34.12 -16.56
N SER A 485 0.96 -33.86 -17.76
CA SER A 485 1.37 -34.55 -18.99
C SER A 485 2.65 -33.97 -19.61
N GLY A 486 3.25 -32.94 -19.00
CA GLY A 486 4.51 -32.33 -19.44
C GLY A 486 4.35 -31.39 -20.63
N GLU A 487 3.16 -30.84 -20.86
CA GLU A 487 2.87 -30.04 -22.06
C GLU A 487 3.44 -28.61 -21.95
N THR A 488 3.07 -27.86 -20.91
CA THR A 488 3.50 -26.46 -20.61
C THR A 488 2.98 -26.06 -19.21
N GLY A 489 3.52 -24.99 -18.60
CA GLY A 489 2.93 -24.34 -17.41
C GLY A 489 3.79 -24.39 -16.15
N MET A 490 3.14 -24.35 -14.98
CA MET A 490 3.80 -24.45 -13.66
C MET A 490 4.58 -25.76 -13.47
N GLU A 491 5.40 -25.85 -12.44
CA GLU A 491 6.21 -27.04 -12.18
C GLU A 491 5.32 -28.25 -11.82
N GLU A 492 5.70 -29.45 -12.27
CA GLU A 492 4.86 -30.66 -12.14
C GLU A 492 4.44 -30.95 -10.69
N TYR A 493 5.35 -30.76 -9.72
CA TYR A 493 5.02 -31.00 -8.31
C TYR A 493 3.99 -29.99 -7.78
N GLN A 494 4.08 -28.72 -8.20
CA GLN A 494 3.10 -27.68 -7.84
C GLN A 494 1.72 -28.02 -8.42
N GLY A 495 1.69 -28.44 -9.69
CA GLY A 495 0.46 -28.88 -10.33
C GLY A 495 -0.17 -30.09 -9.64
N ARG A 496 0.66 -31.03 -9.17
CA ARG A 496 0.22 -32.23 -8.44
C ARG A 496 -0.39 -31.88 -7.08
N ASP A 497 0.27 -31.03 -6.31
CA ASP A 497 -0.20 -30.59 -4.99
C ASP A 497 -1.50 -29.79 -5.11
N LEU A 498 -1.58 -28.90 -6.10
CA LEU A 498 -2.76 -28.08 -6.35
C LEU A 498 -3.96 -28.91 -6.85
N LEU A 499 -3.70 -29.92 -7.70
CA LEU A 499 -4.74 -30.85 -8.16
C LEU A 499 -5.32 -31.64 -6.99
N LYS A 500 -4.45 -32.17 -6.12
CA LYS A 500 -4.88 -32.89 -4.92
C LYS A 500 -5.74 -32.00 -4.02
N ALA A 501 -5.27 -30.80 -3.70
CA ALA A 501 -6.01 -29.84 -2.88
C ALA A 501 -7.36 -29.46 -3.51
N TYR A 502 -7.40 -29.25 -4.83
CA TYR A 502 -8.62 -28.94 -5.56
C TYR A 502 -9.64 -30.09 -5.48
N GLU A 503 -9.20 -31.34 -5.65
CA GLU A 503 -10.07 -32.54 -5.57
C GLU A 503 -10.63 -32.76 -4.16
N GLU A 504 -9.93 -32.31 -3.11
CA GLU A 504 -10.36 -32.41 -1.71
C GLU A 504 -11.25 -31.22 -1.26
N THR A 505 -11.27 -30.12 -2.01
CA THR A 505 -12.03 -28.90 -1.66
C THR A 505 -13.48 -29.00 -2.15
N GLY A 506 -14.44 -28.46 -1.39
CA GLY A 506 -15.84 -28.31 -1.85
C GLY A 506 -15.99 -27.30 -2.99
N ARG A 507 -17.18 -27.17 -3.60
CA ARG A 507 -17.45 -26.16 -4.63
C ARG A 507 -18.51 -25.17 -4.17
N VAL A 508 -18.31 -23.89 -4.48
CA VAL A 508 -19.25 -22.81 -4.21
C VAL A 508 -19.58 -22.12 -5.53
N VAL A 509 -20.86 -21.82 -5.74
CA VAL A 509 -21.35 -21.08 -6.89
C VAL A 509 -21.98 -19.78 -6.39
N LEU A 510 -21.50 -18.66 -6.90
CA LEU A 510 -21.99 -17.34 -6.50
C LEU A 510 -23.27 -16.97 -7.27
N PRO A 511 -24.14 -16.12 -6.71
CA PRO A 511 -25.35 -15.71 -7.42
C PRO A 511 -25.03 -14.80 -8.62
N ALA A 512 -25.86 -14.86 -9.66
CA ALA A 512 -25.73 -14.02 -10.86
C ALA A 512 -26.08 -12.53 -10.62
N ALA A 513 -26.77 -12.23 -9.53
CA ALA A 513 -27.07 -10.88 -9.03
C ALA A 513 -27.26 -10.95 -7.51
N LEU A 514 -26.90 -9.88 -6.80
CA LEU A 514 -27.07 -9.76 -5.34
C LEU A 514 -28.42 -9.17 -4.94
#